data_AF-A0A0E2B741-F1
#
_entry.id   AF-A0A0E2B741-F1
#
_cell.length_a   1.000
_cell.length_b   1.000
_cell.length_c   1.000
_cell.angle_alpha   90.00
_cell.angle_beta   90.00
_cell.angle_gamma   90.00
#
_symmetry.space_group_name_H-M   'P 1'
#
loop_
_entity.id
_entity.type
_entity.pdbx_description
1 polymer ?
#
loop_
_entity_poly.entity_id
_entity_poly.type
_entity_poly.pdbx_seq_one_letter_code
_entity_poly.pdbx_strand_id
1 'polypeptide(L)' 'MMTVEKAFLHAVQVDKEKRTVVFSGELEHAEHVQERILNYGADPRMSNSKGSMSATLER' A
#
# COMPACT_ATOMS: atom_id res chain seq x y z
N MET A 1 -0.05 -12.27 -7.04
CA MET A 1 -0.58 -12.07 -5.67
C MET A 1 0.57 -11.62 -4.77
N MET A 2 0.39 -10.64 -3.88
CA MET A 2 1.43 -10.15 -2.97
C MET A 2 1.72 -11.19 -1.88
N THR A 3 2.98 -11.59 -1.67
CA THR A 3 3.34 -12.49 -0.55
C THR A 3 3.51 -11.69 0.75
N VAL A 4 3.50 -12.39 1.89
CA VAL A 4 3.68 -11.76 3.21
C VAL A 4 5.05 -11.09 3.30
N GLU A 5 6.08 -11.74 2.79
CA GLU A 5 7.47 -11.24 2.81
C GLU A 5 7.59 -9.97 1.98
N LYS A 6 7.01 -9.93 0.78
CA LYS A 6 7.03 -8.75 -0.07
C LYS A 6 6.25 -7.59 0.56
N ALA A 7 5.09 -7.87 1.16
CA ALA A 7 4.33 -6.86 1.89
C ALA A 7 5.12 -6.29 3.08
N PHE A 8 5.83 -7.15 3.81
CA PHE A 8 6.70 -6.72 4.91
C PHE A 8 7.84 -5.82 4.42
N LEU A 9 8.50 -6.16 3.32
CA LEU A 9 9.54 -5.31 2.72
C LEU A 9 9.02 -3.94 2.31
N HIS A 10 7.82 -3.87 1.74
CA HIS A 10 7.16 -2.59 1.43
C HIS A 10 6.89 -1.76 2.70
N ALA A 11 6.42 -2.39 3.78
CA ALA A 11 6.22 -1.70 5.06
C ALA A 11 7.54 -1.15 5.63
N VAL A 12 8.61 -1.96 5.62
CA VAL A 12 9.95 -1.54 6.04
C VAL A 12 10.45 -0.36 5.20
N GLN A 13 10.19 -0.35 3.88
CA GLN A 13 10.59 0.74 3.02
C GLN A 13 9.78 2.02 3.32
N VAL A 14 8.46 1.92 3.54
CA VAL A 14 7.64 3.08 3.93
C VAL A 14 8.11 3.68 5.26
N ASP A 15 8.45 2.85 6.24
CA ASP A 15 8.94 3.36 7.53
C ASP A 15 10.24 4.17 7.36
N LYS A 16 11.16 3.67 6.53
CA LYS A 16 12.48 4.27 6.27
C LYS A 16 12.43 5.48 5.32
N GLU A 17 11.75 5.33 4.19
CA GLU A 17 11.78 6.26 3.05
C GLU A 17 10.48 7.07 2.89
N LYS A 18 9.49 6.83 3.76
CA LYS A 18 8.16 7.46 3.75
C LYS A 18 7.26 7.10 2.57
N ARG A 19 7.74 6.29 1.62
CA ARG A 19 6.98 5.82 0.47
C ARG A 19 7.57 4.53 -0.11
N THR A 20 6.77 3.82 -0.89
CA THR A 20 7.21 2.65 -1.68
C THR A 20 6.32 2.50 -2.92
N VAL A 21 6.81 1.84 -3.97
CA VAL A 21 6.05 1.54 -5.19
C VAL A 21 5.50 0.12 -5.09
N VAL A 22 4.17 -0.02 -4.97
CA VAL A 22 3.50 -1.31 -4.80
C VAL A 22 3.00 -1.91 -6.12
N PHE A 23 2.85 -1.10 -7.16
CA PHE A 23 2.42 -1.51 -8.50
C PHE A 23 3.01 -0.56 -9.55
N SER A 24 3.32 -1.10 -10.73
CA SER A 24 3.71 -0.35 -11.92
C SER A 24 3.17 -1.10 -13.15
N GLY A 25 2.54 -0.37 -14.07
CA GLY A 25 1.85 -0.92 -15.22
C GLY A 25 0.76 0.03 -15.72
N GLU A 26 -0.25 -0.53 -16.38
CA GLU A 26 -1.37 0.24 -16.95
C GLU A 26 -2.11 1.07 -15.89
N LEU A 27 -2.51 2.29 -16.28
CA LEU A 27 -3.14 3.27 -15.38
C LEU A 27 -4.40 2.72 -14.71
N GLU A 28 -5.28 2.06 -15.47
CA GLU A 28 -6.53 1.49 -14.95
C GLU A 28 -6.28 0.48 -13.82
N HIS A 29 -5.27 -0.40 -13.98
CA HIS A 29 -4.88 -1.33 -12.93
C HIS A 29 -4.28 -0.61 -11.72
N ALA A 30 -3.51 0.45 -11.94
CA ALA A 30 -2.94 1.25 -10.86
C ALA A 30 -4.05 1.96 -10.06
N GLU A 31 -5.08 2.49 -10.72
CA GLU A 31 -6.28 3.08 -10.10
C GLU A 31 -7.02 2.05 -9.23
N HIS A 32 -7.25 0.84 -9.74
CA HIS A 32 -7.85 -0.24 -8.95
C HIS A 32 -7.03 -0.62 -7.71
N VAL A 33 -5.69 -0.67 -7.83
CA VAL A 33 -4.81 -0.93 -6.69
C VAL A 33 -4.87 0.20 -5.68
N GLN A 34 -4.87 1.46 -6.14
CA GLN A 34 -4.98 2.64 -5.29
C GLN A 34 -6.28 2.63 -4.49
N GLU A 35 -7.42 2.39 -5.14
CA GLU A 35 -8.73 2.33 -4.50
C GLU A 35 -8.76 1.29 -3.37
N ARG A 36 -8.18 0.11 -3.61
CA ARG A 36 -8.08 -0.94 -2.59
C ARG A 36 -7.26 -0.52 -1.38
N ILE A 37 -6.19 0.25 -1.57
CA ILE A 37 -5.36 0.74 -0.46
C ILE A 37 -6.11 1.79 0.34
N LEU A 38 -6.75 2.74 -0.34
CA LEU A 38 -7.53 3.82 0.29
C LEU A 38 -8.75 3.28 1.05
N ASN A 39 -9.33 2.16 0.60
CA ASN A 39 -10.52 1.55 1.21
C ASN A 39 -10.22 0.36 2.14
N TYR A 40 -8.95 0.05 2.42
CA TYR A 40 -8.58 -1.12 3.23
C TYR A 40 -9.10 -1.04 4.68
N GLY A 41 -9.13 0.15 5.26
CA GLY A 41 -9.47 0.38 6.67
C GLY A 41 -8.26 0.20 7.59
N ALA A 42 -8.53 0.14 8.90
CA ALA A 42 -7.50 -0.09 9.90
C ALA A 42 -6.92 -1.50 9.78
N ASP A 43 -5.60 -1.64 9.89
CA ASP A 43 -4.95 -2.96 9.83
C ASP A 43 -5.26 -3.74 11.11
N PRO A 44 -5.97 -4.89 11.04
CA PRO A 44 -6.32 -5.69 12.21
C PRO A 44 -5.11 -6.29 12.94
N ARG A 45 -3.94 -6.33 12.30
CA ARG A 45 -2.68 -6.81 12.89
C ARG A 45 -1.97 -5.73 13.71
N MET A 46 -2.42 -4.48 13.62
CA MET A 46 -1.78 -3.33 14.25
C MET A 46 -2.82 -2.56 15.08
N SER A 47 -2.81 -2.77 16.40
CA SER A 47 -3.83 -2.23 17.32
C SER A 47 -3.93 -0.70 17.35
N ASN A 48 -2.88 0.01 16.95
CA ASN A 48 -2.82 1.46 16.84
C ASN A 48 -3.09 1.99 15.41
N SER A 49 -3.49 1.12 14.47
CA SER A 49 -3.89 1.54 13.13
C SER A 49 -5.20 2.33 13.19
N LYS A 50 -5.20 3.56 12.67
CA LYS A 50 -6.35 4.48 12.72
C LYS A 50 -7.23 4.44 11.47
N GLY A 51 -6.81 3.73 10.42
CA GLY A 51 -7.48 3.69 9.13
C GLY A 51 -6.57 3.23 8.01
N SER A 52 -7.04 3.41 6.78
CA SER A 52 -6.30 3.06 5.57
C SER A 52 -4.99 3.82 5.41
N MET A 53 -4.08 3.26 4.60
CA MET A 53 -2.89 3.97 4.14
C MET A 53 -3.23 4.96 3.03
N SER A 54 -2.36 5.94 2.80
CA SER A 54 -2.40 6.83 1.63
C SER A 54 -1.72 6.17 0.42
N ALA A 55 -2.29 6.35 -0.76
CA ALA A 55 -1.67 5.94 -2.03
C ALA A 55 -1.89 7.00 -3.12
N THR A 56 -0.85 7.26 -3.90
CA THR A 56 -0.86 8.24 -5.02
C THR A 56 -0.44 7.56 -6.31
N LEU A 57 -0.97 8.03 -7.44
CA LEU A 57 -0.57 7.62 -8.79
C LEU A 57 0.46 8.61 -9.33
N GLU A 58 1.50 8.07 -9.97
CA GLU A 58 2.58 8.85 -10.60
C GLU A 58 2.69 8.46 -12.07
N ARG A 59 3.10 9.42 -12.92
CA ARG A 59 3.21 9.27 -14.38
C ARG A 59 4.67 9.27 -14.82
#